data_AF-A0A1E5L9L0-F1
#
_entry.id   AF-A0A1E5L9L0-F1
#
_cell.length_a   1.000
_cell.length_b   1.000
_cell.length_c   1.000
_cell.angle_alpha   90.00
_cell.angle_beta   90.00
_cell.angle_gamma   90.00
#
_symmetry.space_group_name_H-M   'P 1'
#
loop_
_entity.id
_entity.type
_entity.pdbx_description
1 polymer ?
#
loop_
_entity_poly.entity_id
_entity_poly.type
_entity_poly.pdbx_seq_one_letter_code
_entity_poly.pdbx_strand_id
1 'polypeptide(L)'
;MHNSIGRSAEWLSEGVSVYEANQFRNPKDFNYIRENQFSTLSELSDTNNTKEYDLGYVVVEFIQVTWGIDALNNLIKSGGNVSATLKISTQEFEKEWNQYIREKYLKS
;
A
#
# COMPACT_ATOMS: atom_id res chain seq x y z
N MET A 1 1.28 -26.49 -16.54
CA MET A 1 0.87 -25.08 -16.63
C MET A 1 0.11 -24.76 -15.36
N HIS A 2 0.68 -23.93 -14.47
CA HIS A 2 0.06 -23.59 -13.20
C HIS A 2 -1.05 -22.55 -13.45
N ASN A 3 -2.30 -22.96 -13.28
CA ASN A 3 -3.42 -22.03 -13.15
C ASN A 3 -3.38 -21.43 -11.74
N SER A 4 -2.61 -20.36 -11.56
CA SER A 4 -2.75 -19.50 -10.39
C SER A 4 -4.00 -18.65 -10.57
N ILE A 5 -5.10 -19.05 -9.94
CA ILE A 5 -6.17 -18.13 -9.56
C ILE A 5 -5.47 -16.92 -8.92
N GLY A 6 -5.71 -15.71 -9.46
CA GLY A 6 -4.90 -14.52 -9.21
C GLY A 6 -4.62 -14.30 -7.73
N ARG A 7 -3.38 -14.61 -7.31
CA ARG A 7 -2.88 -14.13 -6.03
C ARG A 7 -2.62 -12.65 -6.21
N SER A 8 -3.52 -11.84 -5.67
CA SER A 8 -3.23 -10.44 -5.36
C SER A 8 -1.95 -10.39 -4.54
N ALA A 9 -1.08 -9.41 -4.82
CA ALA A 9 0.12 -9.18 -4.04
C ALA A 9 -0.24 -9.17 -2.54
N GLU A 10 0.59 -9.80 -1.70
CA GLU A 10 0.28 -10.04 -0.29
C GLU A 10 0.00 -8.72 0.45
N TRP A 11 0.84 -7.71 0.23
CA TRP A 11 0.64 -6.35 0.76
C TRP A 11 -0.74 -5.75 0.44
N LEU A 12 -1.28 -6.03 -0.75
CA LEU A 12 -2.57 -5.48 -1.20
C LEU A 12 -3.71 -6.24 -0.55
N SER A 13 -3.58 -7.56 -0.45
CA SER A 13 -4.59 -8.42 0.19
C SER A 13 -4.70 -8.10 1.69
N GLU A 14 -3.56 -8.01 2.37
CA GLU A 14 -3.50 -7.64 3.78
C GLU A 14 -3.93 -6.18 3.98
N GLY A 15 -3.46 -5.27 3.14
CA GLY A 15 -3.85 -3.86 3.23
C GLY A 15 -5.36 -3.65 3.09
N VAL A 16 -6.01 -4.33 2.14
CA VAL A 16 -7.47 -4.29 1.99
C VAL A 16 -8.15 -4.88 3.22
N SER A 17 -7.66 -6.00 3.74
CA SER A 17 -8.22 -6.63 4.94
C SER A 17 -8.16 -5.72 6.16
N VAL A 18 -7.01 -5.08 6.40
CA VAL A 18 -6.80 -4.12 7.50
C VAL A 18 -7.66 -2.86 7.31
N TYR A 19 -7.77 -2.35 6.08
CA TYR A 19 -8.58 -1.19 5.74
C TYR A 19 -10.07 -1.44 6.00
N GLU A 20 -10.62 -2.53 5.48
CA GLU A 20 -12.02 -2.91 5.65
C GLU A 20 -12.35 -3.26 7.10
N ALA A 21 -11.39 -3.81 7.85
CA ALA A 21 -11.54 -4.06 9.28
C ALA A 21 -11.39 -2.80 10.16
N ASN A 22 -11.13 -1.63 9.54
CA ASN A 22 -10.87 -0.36 10.22
C ASN A 22 -9.73 -0.45 11.26
N GLN A 23 -8.72 -1.28 11.00
CA GLN A 23 -7.57 -1.51 11.88
C GLN A 23 -6.48 -0.46 11.64
N PHE A 24 -6.86 0.82 11.69
CA PHE A 24 -5.93 1.92 11.47
C PHE A 24 -4.90 2.03 12.60
N ARG A 25 -3.62 2.17 12.22
CA ARG A 25 -2.52 2.57 13.10
C ARG A 25 -1.92 3.86 12.59
N ASN A 26 -1.65 4.81 13.48
CA ASN A 26 -1.15 6.11 13.08
C ASN A 26 0.32 6.01 12.63
N PRO A 27 0.68 6.42 11.40
CA PRO A 27 2.07 6.37 10.94
C PRO A 27 3.07 7.13 11.83
N LYS A 28 2.62 8.13 12.61
CA LYS A 28 3.47 8.84 13.58
C LYS A 28 4.04 7.91 14.68
N ASP A 29 3.37 6.79 14.96
CA ASP A 29 3.75 5.88 16.04
C ASP A 29 4.95 4.99 15.66
N PHE A 30 5.27 4.89 14.36
CA PHE A 30 6.37 4.06 13.86
C PHE A 30 7.69 4.84 13.77
N ASN A 31 8.72 4.35 14.46
CA ASN A 31 10.04 5.00 14.48
C ASN A 31 10.61 5.16 13.07
N TYR A 32 10.51 4.13 12.23
CA TYR A 32 11.06 4.14 10.87
C TYR A 32 10.37 5.21 9.99
N ILE A 33 9.07 5.45 10.14
CA ILE A 33 8.38 6.55 9.44
C ILE A 33 8.86 7.91 9.95
N ARG A 34 9.01 8.09 11.27
CA ARG A 34 9.53 9.33 11.86
C ARG A 34 10.97 9.63 11.41
N GLU A 35 11.77 8.59 11.20
CA GLU A 35 13.15 8.66 10.71
C GLU A 35 13.23 8.75 9.17
N ASN A 36 12.10 8.88 8.47
CA ASN A 36 12.00 8.95 7.01
C ASN A 36 12.50 7.70 6.26
N GLN A 37 12.48 6.55 6.92
CA GLN A 37 12.76 5.23 6.34
C GLN A 37 11.46 4.59 5.85
N PHE A 38 10.92 5.15 4.76
CA PHE A 38 9.69 4.65 4.15
C PHE A 38 9.90 3.29 3.52
N SER A 39 8.84 2.48 3.50
CA SER A 39 8.87 1.14 2.92
C SER A 39 8.49 1.15 1.45
N THR A 40 9.03 0.23 0.69
CA THR A 40 8.66 -0.09 -0.70
C THR A 40 7.53 -1.12 -0.72
N LEU A 41 6.84 -1.27 -1.87
CA LEU A 41 5.87 -2.36 -2.04
C LEU A 41 6.53 -3.74 -1.93
N SER A 42 7.79 -3.84 -2.33
CA SER A 42 8.58 -5.06 -2.16
C SER A 42 8.80 -5.40 -0.69
N GLU A 43 9.10 -4.40 0.15
CA GLU A 43 9.24 -4.61 1.60
C GLU A 43 7.90 -4.98 2.24
N LEU A 44 6.79 -4.37 1.82
CA LEU A 44 5.46 -4.77 2.31
C LEU A 44 5.06 -6.19 1.86
N SER A 45 5.70 -6.72 0.83
CA SER A 45 5.45 -8.09 0.35
C SER A 45 6.42 -9.11 0.99
N ASP A 46 7.32 -8.67 1.85
CA ASP A 46 8.33 -9.53 2.46
C ASP A 46 7.81 -10.11 3.78
N THR A 47 7.58 -11.43 3.77
CA THR A 47 7.08 -12.22 4.91
C THR A 47 7.99 -12.19 6.14
N ASN A 48 9.22 -11.67 6.02
CA ASN A 48 10.15 -11.53 7.14
C ASN A 48 9.92 -10.26 7.97
N ASN A 49 9.00 -9.38 7.55
CA ASN A 49 8.57 -8.24 8.35
C ASN A 49 7.05 -8.23 8.52
N THR A 50 6.53 -7.20 9.18
CA THR A 50 5.10 -7.04 9.49
C THR A 50 4.58 -5.66 9.10
N LYS A 51 5.32 -4.98 8.21
CA LYS A 51 5.04 -3.59 7.81
C LYS A 51 3.75 -3.48 7.00
N GLU A 52 3.29 -4.57 6.38
CA GLU A 52 2.00 -4.69 5.72
C GLU A 52 0.83 -4.47 6.69
N TYR A 53 0.95 -4.87 7.95
CA TYR A 53 -0.07 -4.58 8.96
C TYR A 53 0.01 -3.15 9.50
N ASP A 54 1.20 -2.56 9.49
CA ASP A 54 1.42 -1.18 9.95
C ASP A 54 0.93 -0.15 8.93
N LEU A 55 1.20 -0.42 7.65
CA LEU A 55 1.00 0.54 6.55
C LEU A 55 -0.02 0.10 5.51
N GLY A 56 -0.55 -1.12 5.59
CA GLY A 56 -1.54 -1.67 4.68
C GLY A 56 -2.81 -0.82 4.59
N TYR A 57 -3.30 -0.32 5.73
CA TYR A 57 -4.41 0.64 5.76
C TYR A 57 -4.08 1.88 4.93
N VAL A 58 -2.89 2.45 5.14
CA VAL A 58 -2.52 3.75 4.58
C VAL A 58 -2.24 3.68 3.09
N VAL A 59 -1.69 2.56 2.58
CA VAL A 59 -1.52 2.37 1.14
C VAL A 59 -2.87 2.19 0.43
N VAL A 60 -3.83 1.48 1.03
CA VAL A 60 -5.20 1.37 0.48
C VAL A 60 -5.91 2.71 0.50
N GLU A 61 -5.83 3.43 1.62
CA GLU A 61 -6.38 4.78 1.73
C GLU A 61 -5.80 5.70 0.65
N PHE A 62 -4.47 5.69 0.48
CA PHE A 62 -3.77 6.46 -0.55
C PHE A 62 -4.29 6.14 -1.96
N ILE A 63 -4.51 4.85 -2.26
CA ILE A 63 -5.06 4.44 -3.56
C ILE A 63 -6.47 4.99 -3.76
N GLN A 64 -7.33 4.89 -2.74
CA GLN A 64 -8.71 5.35 -2.82
C GLN A 64 -8.81 6.87 -2.96
N VAL A 65 -8.03 7.65 -2.22
CA VAL A 65 -8.09 9.12 -2.30
C VAL A 65 -7.51 9.66 -3.62
N THR A 66 -6.57 8.94 -4.23
CA THR A 66 -5.87 9.41 -5.44
C THR A 66 -6.55 8.95 -6.72
N TRP A 67 -7.01 7.69 -6.78
CA TRP A 67 -7.58 7.09 -7.99
C TRP A 67 -9.01 6.55 -7.83
N GLY A 68 -9.56 6.54 -6.62
CA GLY A 68 -10.90 6.05 -6.34
C GLY A 68 -10.98 4.52 -6.18
N ILE A 69 -12.16 4.07 -5.75
CA ILE A 69 -12.44 2.66 -5.46
C ILE A 69 -12.35 1.75 -6.69
N ASP A 70 -12.69 2.26 -7.87
CA ASP A 70 -12.59 1.49 -9.12
C ASP A 70 -11.15 1.13 -9.46
N ALA A 71 -10.21 2.04 -9.19
CA ALA A 71 -8.79 1.79 -9.38
C ALA A 71 -8.25 0.75 -8.39
N LEU A 72 -8.68 0.80 -7.13
CA LEU A 72 -8.37 -0.24 -6.14
C LEU A 72 -8.87 -1.61 -6.60
N ASN A 73 -10.13 -1.69 -7.02
CA ASN A 73 -10.73 -2.93 -7.53
C ASN A 73 -9.98 -3.49 -8.74
N ASN A 74 -9.58 -2.62 -9.68
CA ASN A 74 -8.79 -3.02 -10.83
C ASN A 74 -7.38 -3.47 -10.45
N LEU A 75 -6.78 -2.87 -9.41
CA LEU A 75 -5.46 -3.25 -8.91
C LEU A 75 -5.49 -4.62 -8.24
N ILE A 76 -6.55 -4.92 -7.47
CA ILE A 76 -6.79 -6.25 -6.90
C ILE A 76 -6.92 -7.29 -8.02
N LYS A 77 -7.75 -7.00 -9.03
CA LYS A 77 -7.96 -7.90 -10.19
C LYS A 77 -6.69 -8.12 -11.01
N SER A 78 -5.78 -7.14 -11.07
CA SER A 78 -4.52 -7.25 -11.79
C SER A 78 -3.39 -7.89 -10.98
N GLY A 79 -3.68 -8.36 -9.76
CA GLY A 79 -2.69 -9.00 -8.91
C GLY A 79 -1.74 -8.01 -8.22
N GLY A 80 -2.07 -6.72 -8.15
CA GLY A 80 -1.18 -5.67 -7.64
C GLY A 80 -0.25 -5.08 -8.70
N ASN A 81 -0.55 -5.23 -9.99
CA ASN A 81 0.25 -4.64 -11.07
C ASN A 81 -0.02 -3.13 -11.19
N VAL A 82 0.76 -2.34 -10.45
CA VAL A 82 0.69 -0.87 -10.39
C VAL A 82 0.80 -0.25 -11.78
N SER A 83 1.86 -0.57 -12.54
CA SER A 83 2.11 0.02 -13.85
C SER A 83 1.00 -0.23 -14.86
N ALA A 84 0.47 -1.46 -14.89
CA ALA A 84 -0.61 -1.80 -15.81
C ALA A 84 -1.93 -1.12 -15.43
N THR A 85 -2.18 -0.94 -14.14
CA THR A 85 -3.48 -0.48 -13.60
C THR A 85 -3.54 1.04 -13.48
N LEU A 86 -2.58 1.63 -12.77
CA LEU A 86 -2.57 3.05 -12.38
C LEU A 86 -1.84 3.94 -13.40
N LYS A 87 -1.21 3.34 -14.41
CA LYS A 87 -0.48 4.02 -15.49
C LYS A 87 0.71 4.87 -15.01
N ILE A 88 1.22 4.58 -13.82
CA ILE A 88 2.44 5.15 -13.25
C ILE A 88 3.43 4.04 -12.92
N SER A 89 4.73 4.35 -12.84
CA SER A 89 5.72 3.35 -12.43
C SER A 89 5.56 2.98 -10.95
N THR A 90 6.02 1.79 -10.55
CA THR A 90 6.08 1.40 -9.14
C THR A 90 6.88 2.39 -8.30
N GLN A 91 8.00 2.89 -8.83
CA GLN A 91 8.84 3.86 -8.13
C GLN A 91 8.12 5.20 -7.93
N GLU A 92 7.32 5.63 -8.90
CA GLU A 92 6.51 6.84 -8.80
C GLU A 92 5.38 6.66 -7.79
N PHE A 93 4.71 5.51 -7.81
CA PHE A 93 3.71 5.15 -6.81
C PHE A 93 4.28 5.20 -5.39
N GLU A 94 5.43 4.57 -5.15
CA GLU A 94 6.09 4.57 -3.84
C GLU A 94 6.49 5.98 -3.40
N LYS A 95 7.00 6.79 -4.33
CA LYS A 95 7.36 8.19 -4.06
C LYS A 95 6.14 9.02 -3.66
N GLU A 96 5.05 8.95 -4.42
CA GLU A 96 3.82 9.68 -4.15
C GLU A 96 3.17 9.21 -2.85
N TRP A 97 3.16 7.90 -2.60
CA TRP A 97 2.67 7.33 -1.36
C TRP A 97 3.46 7.82 -0.14
N ASN A 98 4.79 7.86 -0.24
CA ASN A 98 5.65 8.39 0.82
C ASN A 98 5.39 9.88 1.06
N GLN A 99 5.15 10.65 -0.01
CA GLN A 99 4.75 12.05 0.09
C GLN A 99 3.39 12.20 0.79
N TYR A 100 2.41 11.37 0.44
CA TYR A 100 1.11 11.34 1.10
C TYR A 100 1.22 11.07 2.60
N ILE A 101 2.06 10.10 3.01
CA ILE A 101 2.30 9.82 4.43
C ILE A 101 2.87 11.08 5.12
N ARG A 102 3.86 11.73 4.51
CA ARG A 102 4.47 12.94 5.07
C ARG A 102 3.46 14.07 5.23
N GLU A 103 2.68 14.33 4.20
CA GLU A 103 1.77 15.47 4.16
C GLU A 103 0.57 15.30 5.08
N LYS A 104 -0.01 14.09 5.13
CA LYS A 104 -1.20 13.82 5.93
C LYS A 104 -0.87 13.45 7.37
N TYR A 105 0.20 12.68 7.58
CA TYR A 105 0.50 12.06 8.87
C TYR A 105 1.80 12.55 9.49
N LEU A 106 2.65 13.37 8.87
CA LEU A 106 3.86 13.88 9.56
C LEU A 106 3.92 15.40 9.65
N LYS A 107 3.21 16.14 8.80
CA LYS A 107 3.00 17.57 9.01
C LYS A 107 2.22 17.79 10.31
N SER A 108 2.66 18.82 11.05
CA SER A 108 2.05 19.32 12.28
C SER A 108 1.10 20.47 11.96
#